data_AF-A0ABD4TJG8-F1
#
_entry.id   AF-A0ABD4TJG8-F1
#
_cell.length_a   1.000
_cell.length_b   1.000
_cell.length_c   1.000
_cell.angle_alpha   90.00
_cell.angle_beta   90.00
_cell.angle_gamma   90.00
#
_symmetry.space_group_name_H-M   'P 1'
#
loop_
_entity.id
_entity.type
_entity.pdbx_description
1 polymer ?
#
loop_
_entity_poly.entity_id
_entity_poly.type
_entity_poly.pdbx_seq_one_letter_code
_entity_poly.pdbx_strand_id
1 'polypeptide(L)'
;MDTIIEEGFTRLTETIQELGEKRGALEKEILADLSGLLARMATLATPLVGTLGNQFLEKSKQDGKGELYDSIHYEKKMIILGRADEPASYRPDDLKKSVQKQFCVLTEDGKIAELMYSDDGFIIDSYINPLTPEEALDLYGPELLFMLYRALNDYGNLQEELIVALDTTLAFIQQKEE
;
A
#
# COMPACT_ATOMS: atom_id res chain seq x y z
N MET A 1 -44.46 22.41 29.51
CA MET A 1 -43.33 21.52 29.19
C MET A 1 -42.14 22.09 29.95
N ASP A 2 -41.44 21.29 30.74
CA ASP A 2 -40.42 21.80 31.67
C ASP A 2 -39.22 22.37 30.90
N THR A 3 -39.04 23.69 30.96
CA THR A 3 -37.95 24.42 30.29
C THR A 3 -36.56 23.88 30.67
N ILE A 4 -36.43 23.32 31.87
CA ILE A 4 -35.21 22.67 32.37
C ILE A 4 -34.81 21.45 31.51
N ILE A 5 -35.80 20.71 31.00
CA ILE A 5 -35.55 19.53 30.16
C ILE A 5 -35.06 19.96 28.77
N GLU A 6 -35.66 21.01 28.20
CA GLU A 6 -35.26 21.56 26.91
C GLU A 6 -33.87 22.22 26.95
N GLU A 7 -33.56 22.96 28.02
CA GLU A 7 -32.22 23.53 28.25
C GLU A 7 -31.17 22.44 28.47
N GLY A 8 -31.49 21.40 29.23
CA GLY A 8 -30.62 20.25 29.43
C GLY A 8 -30.31 19.51 28.12
N PHE A 9 -31.31 19.32 27.26
CA PHE A 9 -31.14 18.69 25.96
C PHE A 9 -30.33 19.57 25.01
N THR A 10 -30.58 20.88 24.99
CA THR A 10 -29.82 21.87 24.18
C THR A 10 -28.34 21.86 24.55
N ARG A 11 -28.03 21.92 25.85
CA ARG A 11 -26.65 21.90 26.32
C ARG A 11 -25.94 20.57 26.02
N LEU A 12 -26.68 19.46 26.07
CA LEU A 12 -26.17 18.15 25.68
C LEU A 12 -25.80 18.14 24.19
N THR A 13 -26.65 18.70 23.32
CA THR A 13 -26.38 18.75 21.88
C THR A 13 -25.19 19.64 21.52
N GLU A 14 -25.06 20.80 22.17
CA GLU A 14 -23.90 21.70 22.02
C GLU A 14 -22.61 21.00 22.45
N THR A 15 -22.64 20.34 23.61
CA THR A 15 -21.48 19.60 24.14
C THR A 15 -21.07 18.46 23.20
N ILE A 16 -22.03 17.71 22.63
CA ILE A 16 -21.75 16.64 21.67
C ILE A 16 -21.08 17.21 20.40
N GLN A 17 -21.54 18.37 19.93
CA GLN A 17 -20.98 19.01 18.75
C GLN A 17 -19.55 19.50 18.99
N GLU A 18 -19.28 20.18 20.11
CA GLU A 18 -17.93 20.62 20.51
C GLU A 18 -16.96 19.43 20.66
N LEU A 19 -17.42 18.32 21.24
CA LEU A 19 -16.64 17.09 21.35
C LEU A 19 -16.34 16.47 19.97
N GLY A 20 -17.31 16.51 19.05
CA GLY A 20 -17.13 16.06 17.67
C GLY A 20 -16.09 16.88 16.91
N GLU A 21 -16.14 18.21 17.02
CA GLU A 21 -15.16 19.11 16.41
C GLU A 21 -13.76 18.88 16.97
N LYS A 22 -13.63 18.77 18.30
CA LYS A 22 -12.36 18.49 18.97
C LYS A 22 -11.80 17.11 18.59
N ARG A 23 -12.65 16.09 18.47
CA ARG A 23 -12.25 14.76 17.99
C ARG A 23 -11.67 14.84 16.58
N GLY A 24 -12.38 15.50 15.66
CA GLY A 24 -11.90 15.67 14.28
C GLY A 24 -10.59 16.45 14.18
N ALA A 25 -10.33 17.41 15.06
CA ALA A 25 -9.05 18.12 15.13
C ALA A 25 -7.90 17.20 15.58
N LEU A 26 -8.12 16.39 16.62
CA LEU A 26 -7.11 15.45 17.13
C LEU A 26 -6.82 14.31 16.14
N GLU A 27 -7.85 13.79 15.47
CA GLU A 27 -7.69 12.78 14.41
C GLU A 27 -6.81 13.32 13.26
N LYS A 28 -7.01 14.58 12.85
CA LYS A 28 -6.18 15.24 11.84
C LYS A 28 -4.73 15.42 12.28
N GLU A 29 -4.47 15.76 13.54
CA GLU A 29 -3.10 15.93 14.05
C GLU A 29 -2.35 14.59 14.07
N ILE A 30 -3.02 13.52 14.52
CA ILE A 30 -2.45 12.16 14.49
C ILE A 30 -2.19 11.71 13.05
N LEU A 31 -3.15 11.92 12.14
CA LEU A 31 -2.98 11.58 10.74
C LEU A 31 -1.87 12.39 10.07
N ALA A 32 -1.72 13.68 10.38
CA ALA A 32 -0.66 14.52 9.83
C ALA A 32 0.74 14.04 10.26
N ASP A 33 0.90 13.63 11.52
CA ASP A 33 2.16 13.06 11.99
C ASP A 33 2.49 11.73 11.29
N LEU A 34 1.48 10.88 11.11
CA LEU A 34 1.63 9.58 10.45
C LEU A 34 1.84 9.70 8.94
N SER A 35 1.11 10.59 8.26
CA SER A 35 1.19 10.80 6.81
C SER A 35 2.55 11.41 6.44
N GLY A 36 3.03 12.35 7.25
CA GLY A 36 4.37 12.90 7.13
C GLY A 36 5.45 11.84 7.33
N LEU A 37 5.25 10.91 8.28
CA LEU A 37 6.17 9.78 8.47
C LEU A 37 6.16 8.82 7.27
N LEU A 38 4.99 8.44 6.77
CA LEU A 38 4.85 7.55 5.62
C LEU A 38 5.53 8.15 4.38
N ALA A 39 5.32 9.45 4.13
CA ALA A 39 5.96 10.16 3.03
C ALA A 39 7.50 10.13 3.12
N ARG A 40 8.05 10.37 4.31
CA ARG A 40 9.50 10.30 4.54
C ARG A 40 10.03 8.89 4.34
N MET A 41 9.35 7.87 4.87
CA MET A 41 9.74 6.47 4.69
C MET A 41 9.70 6.05 3.22
N ALA A 42 8.65 6.42 2.49
CA ALA A 42 8.52 6.17 1.05
C ALA A 42 9.67 6.82 0.27
N THR A 43 10.02 8.06 0.60
CA THR A 43 11.15 8.78 -0.02
C THR A 43 12.47 8.04 0.21
N LEU A 44 12.74 7.58 1.44
CA LEU A 44 13.95 6.82 1.76
C LEU A 44 13.98 5.44 1.09
N ALA A 45 12.82 4.81 0.92
CA ALA A 45 12.70 3.49 0.29
C ALA A 45 12.78 3.54 -1.24
N THR A 46 12.39 4.66 -1.87
CA THR A 46 12.26 4.83 -3.33
C THR A 46 13.47 4.29 -4.11
N PRO A 47 14.73 4.62 -3.75
CA PRO A 47 15.91 4.13 -4.48
C PRO A 47 16.06 2.60 -4.48
N LEU A 48 15.43 1.91 -3.52
CA LEU A 48 15.51 0.46 -3.35
C LEU A 48 14.37 -0.29 -4.05
N VAL A 49 13.29 0.41 -4.45
CA VAL A 49 12.11 -0.22 -5.06
C VAL A 49 12.46 -0.97 -6.35
N GLY A 50 13.36 -0.45 -7.18
CA GLY A 50 13.81 -1.13 -8.40
C GLY A 50 14.54 -2.45 -8.13
N THR A 51 15.09 -2.64 -6.93
CA THR A 51 15.78 -3.88 -6.54
C THR A 51 14.85 -4.82 -5.76
N LEU A 52 14.09 -4.28 -4.82
CA LEU A 52 13.25 -5.03 -3.89
C LEU A 52 11.85 -5.35 -4.44
N GLY A 53 11.32 -4.47 -5.30
CA GLY A 53 9.98 -4.56 -5.85
C GLY A 53 9.83 -5.59 -6.96
N ASN A 54 8.58 -5.92 -7.25
CA ASN A 54 8.19 -6.85 -8.31
C ASN A 54 7.52 -6.11 -9.47
N GLN A 55 7.59 -6.70 -10.66
CA GLN A 55 6.77 -6.27 -11.79
C GLN A 55 5.37 -6.87 -11.66
N PHE A 56 4.36 -6.03 -11.84
CA PHE A 56 2.96 -6.42 -11.68
C PHE A 56 2.25 -6.51 -13.03
N LEU A 57 1.23 -7.36 -13.09
CA LEU A 57 0.45 -7.57 -14.29
C LEU A 57 -0.38 -6.32 -14.59
N GLU A 58 -0.18 -5.76 -15.79
CA GLU A 58 -1.03 -4.68 -16.32
C GLU A 58 -2.24 -5.28 -17.02
N LYS A 59 -2.01 -6.30 -17.86
CA LYS A 59 -3.08 -6.93 -18.65
C LYS A 59 -2.68 -8.32 -19.12
N SER A 60 -3.61 -9.26 -19.11
CA SER A 60 -3.45 -10.59 -19.71
C SER A 60 -4.77 -11.06 -20.30
N LYS A 61 -4.70 -11.96 -21.28
CA LYS A 61 -5.86 -12.78 -21.66
C LYS A 61 -5.87 -14.06 -20.84
N GLN A 62 -7.05 -14.65 -20.74
CA GLN A 62 -7.30 -15.91 -20.06
C GLN A 62 -7.95 -16.89 -21.03
N ASP A 63 -7.49 -18.14 -21.03
CA ASP A 63 -8.09 -19.20 -21.85
C ASP A 63 -9.26 -19.87 -21.12
N GLY A 64 -9.91 -20.84 -21.78
CA GLY A 64 -11.05 -21.57 -21.20
C GLY A 64 -10.72 -22.44 -19.97
N LYS A 65 -9.43 -22.60 -19.62
CA LYS A 65 -8.96 -23.32 -18.42
C LYS A 65 -8.53 -22.36 -17.30
N GLY A 66 -8.45 -21.06 -17.57
CA GLY A 66 -7.95 -20.07 -16.63
C GLY A 66 -6.45 -19.79 -16.76
N GLU A 67 -5.78 -20.32 -17.77
CA GLU A 67 -4.37 -20.06 -18.01
C GLU A 67 -4.17 -18.70 -18.67
N LEU A 68 -3.20 -17.94 -18.15
CA LEU A 68 -2.88 -16.61 -18.63
C LEU A 68 -1.93 -16.66 -19.83
N TYR A 69 -2.24 -15.87 -20.86
CA TYR A 69 -1.39 -15.70 -22.04
C TYR A 69 -1.45 -14.26 -22.57
N ASP A 70 -0.51 -13.89 -23.44
CA ASP A 70 -0.33 -12.51 -23.92
C ASP A 70 -0.21 -11.49 -22.77
N SER A 71 0.54 -11.84 -21.73
CA SER A 71 0.65 -11.03 -20.51
C SER A 71 1.57 -9.82 -20.71
N ILE A 72 1.07 -8.65 -20.32
CA ILE A 72 1.76 -7.36 -20.27
C ILE A 72 1.92 -6.98 -18.80
N HIS A 73 3.13 -6.57 -18.42
CA HIS A 73 3.47 -6.15 -17.08
C HIS A 73 3.89 -4.68 -17.08
N TYR A 74 3.65 -4.00 -15.96
CA TYR A 74 4.19 -2.66 -15.77
C TYR A 74 5.71 -2.70 -15.82
N GLU A 75 6.29 -1.72 -16.51
CA GLU A 75 7.74 -1.56 -16.58
C GLU A 75 8.32 -1.28 -15.19
N LYS A 76 7.68 -0.37 -14.45
CA LYS A 76 8.07 0.03 -13.10
C LYS A 76 7.78 -1.07 -12.09
N LYS A 77 8.75 -1.32 -11.21
CA LYS A 77 8.57 -2.21 -10.08
C LYS A 77 7.81 -1.54 -8.94
N MET A 78 7.21 -2.38 -8.10
CA MET A 78 6.44 -1.91 -6.95
C MET A 78 6.63 -2.83 -5.75
N ILE A 79 6.45 -2.28 -4.55
CA ILE A 79 6.38 -3.03 -3.29
C ILE A 79 4.92 -3.02 -2.84
N ILE A 80 4.34 -4.18 -2.54
CA ILE A 80 3.02 -4.24 -1.89
C ILE A 80 3.19 -3.85 -0.42
N LEU A 81 2.44 -2.84 0.00
CA LEU A 81 2.38 -2.37 1.37
C LEU A 81 1.16 -2.90 2.11
N GLY A 82 0.06 -3.13 1.40
CA GLY A 82 -1.18 -3.58 2.01
C GLY A 82 -2.14 -4.15 0.97
N ARG A 83 -3.16 -4.85 1.46
CA ARG A 83 -4.27 -5.37 0.66
C ARG A 83 -5.56 -4.86 1.27
N ALA A 84 -6.50 -4.44 0.43
CA ALA A 84 -7.84 -4.09 0.89
C ALA A 84 -8.60 -5.37 1.24
N ASP A 85 -9.17 -5.43 2.45
CA ASP A 85 -10.04 -6.53 2.87
C ASP A 85 -11.36 -6.51 2.08
N GLU A 86 -11.90 -5.31 1.87
CA GLU A 86 -13.06 -5.04 1.04
C GLU A 86 -12.63 -4.17 -0.16
N PRO A 87 -12.31 -4.77 -1.33
CA PRO A 87 -12.01 -4.00 -2.53
C PRO A 87 -13.19 -3.11 -2.94
N ALA A 88 -12.89 -1.97 -3.56
CA ALA A 88 -13.89 -1.08 -4.11
C ALA A 88 -14.77 -1.82 -5.13
N SER A 89 -16.07 -1.52 -5.18
CA SER A 89 -16.97 -2.24 -6.08
C SER A 89 -16.57 -2.13 -7.55
N TYR A 90 -16.02 -0.98 -7.96
CA TYR A 90 -15.65 -0.66 -9.34
C TYR A 90 -14.40 0.19 -9.44
N ARG A 91 -13.72 0.13 -10.59
CA ARG A 91 -12.55 0.97 -10.87
C ARG A 91 -12.94 2.44 -11.05
N PRO A 92 -12.12 3.39 -10.58
CA PRO A 92 -12.35 4.83 -10.79
C PRO A 92 -12.32 5.26 -12.26
N ASP A 93 -11.55 4.58 -13.11
CA ASP A 93 -11.43 4.90 -14.53
C ASP A 93 -12.52 4.25 -15.40
N ASP A 94 -13.08 3.12 -14.97
CA ASP A 94 -14.19 2.44 -15.66
C ASP A 94 -15.13 1.75 -14.66
N LEU A 95 -16.30 2.35 -14.48
CA LEU A 95 -17.35 1.85 -13.58
C LEU A 95 -17.96 0.51 -14.03
N LYS A 96 -17.67 0.02 -15.24
CA LYS A 96 -18.10 -1.31 -15.68
C LYS A 96 -17.17 -2.41 -15.21
N LYS A 97 -15.97 -2.07 -14.73
CA LYS A 97 -14.97 -3.02 -14.27
C LYS A 97 -15.04 -3.18 -12.77
N SER A 98 -15.49 -4.34 -12.32
CA SER A 98 -15.51 -4.69 -10.90
C SER A 98 -14.10 -5.01 -10.40
N VAL A 99 -13.73 -4.51 -9.22
CA VAL A 99 -12.40 -4.77 -8.64
C VAL A 99 -12.46 -6.08 -7.85
N GLN A 100 -11.64 -7.04 -8.25
CA GLN A 100 -11.52 -8.35 -7.59
C GLN A 100 -10.43 -8.35 -6.52
N LYS A 101 -9.34 -7.61 -6.76
CA LYS A 101 -8.22 -7.47 -5.83
C LYS A 101 -7.71 -6.05 -5.87
N GLN A 102 -7.37 -5.52 -4.69
CA GLN A 102 -6.90 -4.14 -4.54
C GLN A 102 -5.77 -4.11 -3.52
N PHE A 103 -4.67 -3.47 -3.90
CA PHE A 103 -3.43 -3.43 -3.12
C PHE A 103 -2.91 -2.01 -3.01
N CYS A 104 -2.44 -1.62 -1.83
CA CYS A 104 -1.62 -0.42 -1.67
C CYS A 104 -0.18 -0.77 -2.06
N VAL A 105 0.42 0.02 -2.94
CA VAL A 105 1.77 -0.20 -3.45
C VAL A 105 2.62 1.07 -3.37
N LEU A 106 3.92 0.90 -3.15
CA LEU A 106 4.95 1.92 -3.39
C LEU A 106 5.62 1.63 -4.72
N THR A 107 5.54 2.58 -5.66
CA THR A 107 6.10 2.46 -7.00
C THR A 107 7.56 2.93 -7.05
N GLU A 108 8.28 2.52 -8.09
CA GLU A 108 9.68 2.88 -8.31
C GLU A 108 9.93 4.39 -8.49
N ASP A 109 8.92 5.17 -8.88
CA ASP A 109 8.97 6.64 -8.89
C ASP A 109 8.58 7.29 -7.56
N GLY A 110 8.49 6.51 -6.49
CA GLY A 110 8.27 6.98 -5.12
C GLY A 110 6.83 7.39 -4.82
N LYS A 111 5.87 6.94 -5.64
CA LYS A 111 4.44 7.24 -5.44
C LYS A 111 3.77 6.11 -4.70
N ILE A 112 2.88 6.47 -3.80
CA ILE A 112 1.93 5.53 -3.20
C ILE A 112 0.74 5.47 -4.13
N ALA A 113 0.24 4.28 -4.41
CA ALA A 113 -0.90 4.08 -5.30
C ALA A 113 -1.70 2.83 -4.91
N GLU A 114 -2.94 2.77 -5.36
CA GLU A 114 -3.74 1.55 -5.37
C GLU A 114 -3.57 0.83 -6.70
N LEU A 115 -3.25 -0.44 -6.64
CA LEU A 115 -3.27 -1.35 -7.77
C LEU A 115 -4.56 -2.17 -7.71
N MET A 116 -5.48 -1.91 -8.64
CA MET A 116 -6.81 -2.51 -8.70
C MET A 116 -6.91 -3.47 -9.87
N TYR A 117 -7.16 -4.75 -9.60
CA TYR A 117 -7.34 -5.79 -10.63
C TYR A 117 -8.82 -6.05 -10.90
N SER A 118 -9.15 -6.15 -12.18
CA SER A 118 -10.45 -6.58 -12.67
C SER A 118 -10.30 -7.80 -13.56
N ASP A 119 -11.32 -8.64 -13.55
CA ASP A 119 -11.40 -9.86 -14.34
C ASP A 119 -12.82 -10.00 -14.88
N ASP A 120 -12.96 -10.10 -16.20
CA ASP A 120 -14.24 -10.31 -16.89
C ASP A 120 -14.44 -11.75 -17.40
N GLY A 121 -13.54 -12.66 -17.02
CA GLY A 121 -13.51 -14.07 -17.43
C GLY A 121 -12.72 -14.33 -18.71
N PHE A 122 -12.35 -13.29 -19.47
CA PHE A 122 -11.53 -13.40 -20.67
C PHE A 122 -10.26 -12.56 -20.60
N ILE A 123 -10.32 -11.42 -19.91
CA ILE A 123 -9.23 -10.48 -19.72
C ILE A 123 -9.11 -10.17 -18.24
N ILE A 124 -7.90 -10.33 -17.72
CA ILE A 124 -7.49 -9.74 -16.45
C ILE A 124 -6.69 -8.50 -16.75
N ASP A 125 -7.07 -7.37 -16.17
CA ASP A 125 -6.29 -6.14 -16.28
C ASP A 125 -6.31 -5.35 -14.99
N SER A 126 -5.42 -4.38 -14.87
CA SER A 126 -5.29 -3.56 -13.68
C SER A 126 -5.31 -2.08 -13.97
N TYR A 127 -5.55 -1.31 -12.91
CA TYR A 127 -5.48 0.15 -12.87
C TYR A 127 -4.63 0.58 -11.70
N ILE A 128 -3.81 1.61 -11.91
CA ILE A 128 -3.05 2.27 -10.87
C ILE A 128 -3.70 3.61 -10.57
N ASN A 129 -4.21 3.75 -9.35
CA ASN A 129 -4.77 4.99 -8.83
C ASN A 129 -3.77 5.62 -7.85
N PRO A 130 -3.08 6.72 -8.18
CA PRO A 130 -2.20 7.39 -7.24
C PRO A 130 -2.93 7.83 -5.97
N LEU A 131 -2.29 7.67 -4.82
CA LEU A 131 -2.79 8.13 -3.52
C LEU A 131 -1.82 9.12 -2.88
N THR A 132 -2.36 10.06 -2.11
CA THR A 132 -1.58 10.76 -1.12
C THR A 132 -1.26 9.83 0.07
N PRO A 133 -0.22 10.12 0.87
CA PRO A 133 0.05 9.38 2.10
C PRO A 133 -1.13 9.41 3.09
N GLU A 134 -1.91 10.49 3.09
CA GLU A 134 -3.10 10.66 3.93
C GLU A 134 -4.20 9.69 3.47
N GLU A 135 -4.53 9.69 2.19
CA GLU A 135 -5.52 8.78 1.59
C GLU A 135 -5.12 7.31 1.79
N ALA A 136 -3.83 7.00 1.67
CA ALA A 136 -3.32 5.64 1.88
C ALA A 136 -3.52 5.18 3.34
N LEU A 137 -3.27 6.06 4.32
CA LEU A 137 -3.48 5.74 5.73
C LEU A 137 -4.97 5.64 6.07
N ASP A 138 -5.82 6.48 5.47
CA ASP A 138 -7.26 6.41 5.68
C ASP A 138 -7.86 5.10 5.14
N LEU A 139 -7.35 4.62 4.01
CA LEU A 139 -7.87 3.41 3.34
C LEU A 139 -7.28 2.10 3.88
N TYR A 140 -5.99 2.10 4.25
CA TYR A 140 -5.27 0.87 4.58
C TYR A 140 -4.72 0.83 6.01
N GLY A 141 -4.85 1.92 6.76
CA GLY A 141 -4.42 2.01 8.15
C GLY A 141 -2.92 2.27 8.34
N PRO A 142 -2.50 2.52 9.59
CA PRO A 142 -1.10 2.78 9.96
C PRO A 142 -0.16 1.58 9.73
N GLU A 143 -0.70 0.39 9.51
CA GLU A 143 0.03 -0.84 9.21
C GLU A 143 0.94 -0.68 7.98
N LEU A 144 0.60 0.22 7.05
CA LEU A 144 1.45 0.54 5.89
C LEU A 144 2.88 0.94 6.31
N LEU A 145 3.05 1.66 7.41
CA LEU A 145 4.35 2.05 7.96
C LEU A 145 5.16 0.81 8.34
N PHE A 146 4.51 -0.11 9.06
CA PHE A 146 5.13 -1.35 9.50
C PHE A 146 5.48 -2.25 8.31
N MET A 147 4.59 -2.35 7.32
CA MET A 147 4.82 -3.16 6.13
C MET A 147 5.97 -2.63 5.28
N LEU A 148 6.09 -1.31 5.13
CA LEU A 148 7.23 -0.69 4.46
C LEU A 148 8.54 -0.93 5.23
N TYR A 149 8.54 -0.73 6.55
CA TYR A 149 9.71 -1.02 7.39
C TYR A 149 10.14 -2.49 7.25
N ARG A 150 9.18 -3.41 7.37
CA ARG A 150 9.44 -4.84 7.30
C ARG A 150 10.01 -5.25 5.95
N ALA A 151 9.47 -4.74 4.84
CA ALA A 151 10.00 -5.02 3.51
C ALA A 151 11.49 -4.66 3.40
N LEU A 152 11.88 -3.47 3.87
CA LEU A 152 13.28 -3.03 3.87
C LEU A 152 14.16 -3.86 4.81
N ASN A 153 13.67 -4.16 6.02
CA ASN A 153 14.38 -4.93 7.02
C ASN A 153 14.65 -6.37 6.55
N ASP A 154 13.65 -7.04 5.98
CA ASP A 154 13.76 -8.41 5.49
C ASP A 154 14.77 -8.49 4.33
N TYR A 155 14.75 -7.50 3.42
CA TYR A 155 15.74 -7.41 2.36
C TYR A 155 17.15 -7.14 2.88
N GLY A 156 17.30 -6.23 3.85
CA GLY A 156 18.59 -5.94 4.49
C GLY A 156 19.23 -7.19 5.09
N ASN A 157 18.47 -7.96 5.88
CA ASN A 157 18.93 -9.21 6.48
C ASN A 157 19.35 -10.24 5.42
N LEU A 158 18.58 -10.36 4.33
CA LEU A 158 18.93 -11.25 3.22
C LEU A 158 20.26 -10.85 2.55
N GLN A 159 20.52 -9.55 2.40
CA GLN A 159 21.79 -9.07 1.84
C GLN A 159 22.98 -9.37 2.77
N GLU A 160 22.82 -9.22 4.08
CA GLU A 160 23.86 -9.57 5.05
C GLU A 160 24.19 -11.07 4.99
N GLU A 161 23.17 -11.93 4.99
CA GLU A 161 23.34 -13.39 4.87
C GLU A 161 24.04 -13.77 3.56
N LEU A 162 23.67 -13.11 2.45
CA LEU A 162 24.29 -13.32 1.14
C LEU A 162 25.78 -12.95 1.16
N ILE A 163 26.14 -11.81 1.74
CA ILE A 163 27.54 -11.36 1.85
C ILE A 163 28.37 -12.41 2.61
N VAL A 164 27.87 -12.89 3.75
CA VAL A 164 28.56 -13.92 4.55
C VAL A 164 28.74 -15.22 3.74
N ALA A 165 27.73 -15.64 2.98
CA ALA A 165 27.81 -16.82 2.12
C ALA A 165 28.82 -16.64 0.98
N LEU A 166 28.87 -15.46 0.37
CA LEU A 166 29.82 -15.12 -0.70
C LEU A 166 31.27 -15.09 -0.18
N ASP A 167 31.51 -14.45 0.96
CA ASP A 167 32.84 -14.42 1.60
C ASP A 167 33.34 -15.82 1.93
N THR A 168 32.46 -16.66 2.48
CA THR A 168 32.77 -18.07 2.79
C THR A 168 33.12 -18.83 1.51
N THR A 169 32.33 -18.66 0.45
CA THR A 169 32.56 -19.32 -0.85
C THR A 169 33.89 -18.88 -1.46
N LEU A 170 34.21 -17.59 -1.38
CA LEU A 170 35.46 -17.04 -1.89
C LEU A 170 36.67 -17.62 -1.14
N ALA A 171 36.60 -17.74 0.19
CA ALA A 171 37.64 -18.37 0.99
C ALA A 171 37.89 -19.84 0.58
N PHE A 172 36.83 -20.60 0.29
CA PHE A 172 36.97 -21.97 -0.21
C PHE A 172 37.62 -22.05 -1.60
N ILE A 173 37.33 -21.10 -2.50
CA ILE A 173 37.96 -21.05 -3.82
C ILE A 173 39.46 -20.75 -3.68
N GLN A 174 39.82 -19.79 -2.83
CA GLN A 174 41.21 -19.34 -2.65
C GLN A 174 42.09 -20.39 -1.95
N GLN A 175 41.53 -21.17 -1.01
CA GLN A 175 42.23 -22.30 -0.39
C GLN A 175 42.59 -23.43 -1.37
N LYS A 176 41.98 -23.45 -2.56
CA LYS A 176 42.27 -24.44 -3.61
C LYS A 176 43.47 -24.06 -4.50
N GLU A 177 44.00 -22.84 -4.36
CA GLU A 177 45.12 -22.33 -5.15
C GLU A 177 46.50 -22.58 -4.47
N GLU A 178 46.56 -23.26 -3.32
CA GLU A 178 47.78 -23.80 -2.69
C GLU A 178 47.94 -25.32 -2.92
#